data_AF-A0A376LCB5-F1
#
_entry.id   AF-A0A376LCB5-F1
#
_cell.length_a   1.000
_cell.length_b   1.000
_cell.length_c   1.000
_cell.angle_alpha   90.00
_cell.angle_beta   90.00
_cell.angle_gamma   90.00
#
_symmetry.space_group_name_H-M   'P 1'
#
loop_
_entity.id
_entity.type
_entity.pdbx_description
1 polymer ?
#
loop_
_entity_poly.entity_id
_entity_poly.type
_entity_poly.pdbx_seq_one_letter_code
_entity_poly.pdbx_strand_id
1 'polypeptide(L)'
;MRFADGSELEVDFIVFSTGIRPRDKLATQCGLDVAPRGGIVINDSCQTSDPDIYAIGECASWNNRVFGLVAPGYKMAQVAVDHILGSENAFEGADLSAKLKLLGVDVGGIGDAHGRTPGARSYVYLDESKEIYKRLIVSEDNKTLLGAVLVGDTSDYGNLLQLVLNAIELPEKPGFSDSAGALG
;
A
#
# COMPACT_ATOMS: atom_id res chain seq x y z
N MET A 1 12.49 -4.74 30.31
CA MET A 1 11.17 -4.98 29.66
C MET A 1 10.47 -6.12 30.39
N ARG A 2 9.18 -5.99 30.74
CA ARG A 2 8.38 -7.05 31.38
C ARG A 2 7.29 -7.51 30.43
N PHE A 3 7.17 -8.82 30.22
CA PHE A 3 6.18 -9.43 29.35
C PHE A 3 4.88 -9.74 30.09
N ALA A 4 3.80 -10.01 29.33
CA ALA A 4 2.47 -10.27 29.89
C ALA A 4 2.41 -11.55 30.74
N ASP A 5 3.34 -12.50 30.51
CA ASP A 5 3.49 -13.73 31.30
C ASP A 5 4.29 -13.52 32.60
N GLY A 6 4.72 -12.28 32.88
CA GLY A 6 5.49 -11.92 34.05
C GLY A 6 7.00 -12.11 33.91
N SER A 7 7.49 -12.66 32.79
CA SER A 7 8.93 -12.76 32.52
C SER A 7 9.56 -11.37 32.27
N GLU A 8 10.86 -11.26 32.51
CA GLU A 8 11.62 -10.01 32.37
C GLU A 8 12.85 -10.21 31.49
N LEU A 9 13.15 -9.17 30.70
CA LEU A 9 14.35 -9.07 29.89
C LEU A 9 15.03 -7.73 30.16
N GLU A 10 16.29 -7.76 30.59
CA GLU A 10 17.12 -6.56 30.71
C GLU A 10 17.46 -6.04 29.31
N VAL A 11 17.22 -4.74 29.09
CA VAL A 11 17.42 -4.09 27.78
C VAL A 11 17.94 -2.68 28.00
N ASP A 12 18.97 -2.30 27.24
CA ASP A 12 19.52 -0.94 27.25
C ASP A 12 18.73 -0.01 26.32
N PHE A 13 18.05 -0.58 25.31
CA PHE A 13 17.35 0.18 24.27
C PHE A 13 16.13 -0.59 23.75
N ILE A 14 15.06 0.15 23.45
CA ILE A 14 13.81 -0.41 22.89
C ILE A 14 13.40 0.42 21.68
N VAL A 15 13.12 -0.27 20.57
CA VAL A 15 12.51 0.32 19.37
C VAL A 15 11.05 -0.10 19.29
N PHE A 16 10.14 0.87 19.21
CA PHE A 16 8.72 0.63 18.97
C PHE A 16 8.36 0.93 17.52
N SER A 17 7.86 -0.07 16.79
CA SER A 17 7.42 0.04 15.39
C SER A 17 6.00 -0.49 15.19
N THR A 18 5.06 -0.02 16.01
CA THR A 18 3.66 -0.50 16.05
C THR A 18 2.71 0.28 15.12
N GLY A 19 3.23 0.86 14.05
CA GLY A 19 2.48 1.73 13.13
C GLY A 19 2.36 3.18 13.57
N ILE A 20 1.82 4.00 12.68
CA ILE A 20 1.60 5.44 12.87
C ILE A 20 0.12 5.75 13.08
N ARG A 21 -0.18 6.94 13.63
CA ARG A 21 -1.54 7.47 13.74
C ARG A 21 -1.62 8.84 13.07
N PRO A 22 -2.71 9.17 12.37
CA PRO A 22 -2.92 10.51 11.84
C PRO A 22 -2.80 11.57 12.94
N ARG A 23 -2.15 12.70 12.64
CA ARG A 23 -2.01 13.81 13.58
C ARG A 23 -3.15 14.82 13.37
N ASP A 24 -4.33 14.47 13.86
CA ASP A 24 -5.60 15.21 13.68
C ASP A 24 -5.97 16.13 14.85
N LYS A 25 -5.17 16.16 15.92
CA LYS A 25 -5.46 16.97 17.12
C LYS A 25 -5.79 18.44 16.84
N LEU A 26 -5.07 19.08 15.90
CA LEU A 26 -5.33 20.48 15.52
C LEU A 26 -6.71 20.63 14.87
N ALA A 27 -7.06 19.71 13.96
CA ALA A 27 -8.37 19.70 13.31
C ALA A 27 -9.51 19.56 14.33
N THR A 28 -9.39 18.62 15.28
CA THR A 28 -10.36 18.48 16.37
C THR A 28 -10.50 19.76 17.20
N GLN A 29 -9.38 20.40 17.55
CA GLN A 29 -9.38 21.64 18.33
C GLN A 29 -10.00 22.83 17.57
N CYS A 30 -9.91 22.82 16.24
CA CYS A 30 -10.50 23.81 15.35
C CYS A 30 -11.95 23.49 14.93
N GLY A 31 -12.50 22.36 15.37
CA GLY A 31 -13.87 21.94 15.00
C GLY A 31 -14.01 21.41 13.57
N LEU A 32 -12.91 20.98 12.95
CA LEU A 32 -12.95 20.29 11.66
C LEU A 32 -13.36 18.83 11.85
N ASP A 33 -14.01 18.27 10.82
CA ASP A 33 -14.42 16.87 10.83
C ASP A 33 -13.20 15.92 10.88
N VAL A 34 -13.30 14.90 11.75
CA VAL A 34 -12.28 13.86 11.93
C VAL A 34 -12.94 12.50 11.82
N ALA A 35 -12.29 11.58 11.11
CA ALA A 35 -12.84 10.25 10.84
C ALA A 35 -12.86 9.38 12.13
N PRO A 36 -13.76 8.38 12.22
CA PRO A 36 -13.87 7.54 13.43
C PRO A 36 -12.59 6.78 13.82
N ARG A 37 -11.68 6.57 12.87
CA ARG A 37 -10.39 5.90 13.07
C ARG A 37 -9.20 6.87 13.08
N GLY A 38 -9.47 8.18 13.19
CA GLY A 38 -8.50 9.25 13.10
C GLY A 38 -8.25 9.73 11.67
N GLY A 39 -7.72 10.94 11.57
CA GLY A 39 -7.45 11.65 10.32
C GLY A 39 -8.51 12.70 9.99
N ILE A 40 -8.04 13.81 9.43
CA ILE A 40 -8.85 14.97 9.03
C ILE A 40 -9.67 14.57 7.81
N VAL A 41 -11.01 14.62 7.91
CA VAL A 41 -11.88 14.22 6.79
C VAL A 41 -11.65 15.17 5.62
N ILE A 42 -11.45 14.61 4.43
CA ILE A 42 -11.32 15.36 3.19
C ILE A 42 -12.28 14.88 2.10
N ASN A 43 -12.67 15.80 1.22
CA ASN A 43 -13.36 15.50 -0.03
C ASN A 43 -12.37 15.11 -1.16
N ASP A 44 -12.89 14.88 -2.37
CA ASP A 44 -12.10 14.50 -3.54
C ASP A 44 -11.12 15.61 -4.00
N SER A 45 -11.32 16.85 -3.56
CA SER A 45 -10.42 17.98 -3.81
C SER A 45 -9.42 18.22 -2.67
N CYS A 46 -9.33 17.30 -1.71
CA CYS A 46 -8.50 17.39 -0.51
C CYS A 46 -8.87 18.55 0.45
N GLN A 47 -10.05 19.14 0.31
CA GLN A 47 -10.58 20.13 1.25
C GLN A 47 -11.17 19.46 2.47
N THR A 48 -11.05 20.12 3.62
CA THR A 48 -11.67 19.71 4.88
C THR A 48 -13.14 20.14 4.94
N SER A 49 -13.78 20.02 6.11
CA SER A 49 -15.12 20.58 6.35
C SER A 49 -15.17 22.11 6.26
N ASP A 50 -14.02 22.79 6.38
CA ASP A 50 -13.86 24.20 6.08
C ASP A 50 -13.33 24.35 4.63
N PRO A 51 -14.03 25.10 3.74
CA PRO A 51 -13.65 25.22 2.34
C PRO A 51 -12.30 25.93 2.10
N ASP A 52 -11.81 26.71 3.06
CA ASP A 52 -10.52 27.42 2.96
C ASP A 52 -9.35 26.61 3.53
N ILE A 53 -9.62 25.42 4.10
CA ILE A 53 -8.61 24.56 4.73
C ILE A 53 -8.51 23.23 3.98
N TYR A 54 -7.27 22.83 3.67
CA TYR A 54 -6.94 21.57 3.03
C TYR A 54 -6.14 20.69 3.98
N ALA A 55 -6.28 19.37 3.81
CA ALA A 55 -5.42 18.39 4.44
C ALA A 55 -4.94 17.38 3.40
N ILE A 56 -3.65 17.04 3.45
CA ILE A 56 -3.01 16.11 2.51
C ILE A 56 -2.06 15.18 3.24
N GLY A 57 -1.71 14.05 2.62
CA GLY A 57 -0.79 13.07 3.18
C GLY A 57 -1.41 12.27 4.34
N GLU A 58 -0.56 11.81 5.26
CA GLU A 58 -0.96 10.81 6.27
C GLU A 58 -1.95 11.33 7.33
N CYS A 59 -2.09 12.65 7.46
CA CYS A 59 -3.10 13.23 8.35
C CYS A 59 -4.50 13.27 7.73
N ALA A 60 -4.62 13.12 6.40
CA ALA A 60 -5.89 13.20 5.70
C ALA A 60 -6.61 11.85 5.64
N SER A 61 -7.92 11.88 5.86
CA SER A 61 -8.83 10.75 5.73
C SER A 61 -9.78 10.97 4.57
N TRP A 62 -9.57 10.23 3.48
CA TRP A 62 -10.46 10.22 2.32
C TRP A 62 -11.32 8.95 2.37
N ASN A 63 -12.65 9.09 2.32
CA ASN A 63 -13.58 7.96 2.43
C ASN A 63 -13.30 7.04 3.64
N ASN A 64 -13.01 7.63 4.81
CA ASN A 64 -12.65 6.94 6.05
C ASN A 64 -11.36 6.08 5.95
N ARG A 65 -10.47 6.41 5.00
CA ARG A 65 -9.18 5.74 4.79
C ARG A 65 -8.03 6.72 4.85
N VAL A 66 -6.93 6.27 5.44
CA VAL A 66 -5.67 7.01 5.52
C VAL A 66 -4.61 6.25 4.74
N PHE A 67 -3.70 6.98 4.11
CA PHE A 67 -2.70 6.41 3.20
C PHE A 67 -1.30 6.67 3.75
N GLY A 68 -0.69 5.64 4.34
CA GLY A 68 0.67 5.68 4.91
C GLY A 68 1.78 5.48 3.87
N LEU A 69 1.69 6.19 2.74
CA LEU A 69 2.66 6.10 1.63
C LEU A 69 2.92 7.50 1.06
N VAL A 70 4.11 7.69 0.48
CA VAL A 70 4.53 8.97 -0.08
C VAL A 70 3.76 9.33 -1.36
N ALA A 71 3.54 8.37 -2.26
CA ALA A 71 2.88 8.61 -3.55
C ALA A 71 1.44 9.18 -3.42
N PRO A 72 0.56 8.65 -2.55
CA PRO A 72 -0.72 9.28 -2.25
C PRO A 72 -0.59 10.73 -1.78
N GLY A 73 0.41 11.04 -0.93
CA GLY A 73 0.67 12.40 -0.47
C GLY A 73 1.00 13.36 -1.61
N TYR A 74 1.81 12.93 -2.59
CA TYR A 74 2.10 13.74 -3.79
C TYR A 74 0.86 13.95 -4.67
N LYS A 75 0.03 12.91 -4.86
CA LYS A 75 -1.22 13.05 -5.62
C LYS A 75 -2.20 13.99 -4.92
N MET A 76 -2.35 13.89 -3.59
CA MET A 76 -3.17 14.82 -2.81
C MET A 76 -2.66 16.26 -2.92
N ALA A 77 -1.34 16.47 -2.87
CA ALA A 77 -0.75 17.80 -3.06
C ALA A 77 -1.10 18.38 -4.45
N GLN A 78 -0.96 17.58 -5.50
CA GLN A 78 -1.31 18.00 -6.86
C GLN A 78 -2.79 18.35 -6.98
N VAL A 79 -3.68 17.50 -6.45
CA VAL A 79 -5.13 17.72 -6.47
C VAL A 79 -5.51 18.99 -5.70
N ALA A 80 -4.92 19.23 -4.52
CA ALA A 80 -5.17 20.44 -3.75
C ALA A 80 -4.75 21.71 -4.52
N VAL A 81 -3.57 21.70 -5.15
CA VAL A 81 -3.09 22.82 -5.98
C VAL A 81 -3.98 23.03 -7.20
N ASP A 82 -4.36 21.97 -7.90
CA ASP A 82 -5.23 22.06 -9.07
C ASP A 82 -6.58 22.66 -8.70
N HIS A 83 -7.16 22.25 -7.57
CA HIS A 83 -8.40 22.82 -7.07
C HIS A 83 -8.25 24.32 -6.73
N ILE A 84 -7.17 24.71 -6.05
CA ILE A 84 -6.86 26.13 -5.76
C ILE A 84 -6.73 26.97 -7.05
N LEU A 85 -6.19 26.37 -8.12
CA LEU A 85 -6.01 27.03 -9.42
C LEU A 85 -7.24 26.91 -10.35
N GLY A 86 -8.30 26.23 -9.93
CA GLY A 86 -9.51 26.02 -10.73
C GLY A 86 -9.35 25.03 -11.89
N SER A 87 -8.37 24.11 -11.79
CA SER A 87 -8.18 23.01 -12.74
C SER A 87 -8.98 21.78 -12.31
N GLU A 88 -9.51 21.02 -13.27
CA GLU A 88 -10.24 19.78 -12.98
C GLU A 88 -9.28 18.66 -12.59
N ASN A 89 -9.30 18.27 -11.32
CA ASN A 89 -8.61 17.09 -10.80
C ASN A 89 -9.31 16.59 -9.53
N ALA A 90 -9.18 15.28 -9.27
CA ALA A 90 -9.75 14.63 -8.10
C ALA A 90 -8.78 13.59 -7.52
N PHE A 91 -8.86 13.41 -6.21
CA PHE A 91 -8.23 12.31 -5.50
C PHE A 91 -9.22 11.14 -5.45
N GLU A 92 -8.91 10.08 -6.17
CA GLU A 92 -9.79 8.91 -6.35
C GLU A 92 -9.35 7.72 -5.47
N GLY A 93 -8.56 8.02 -4.43
CA GLY A 93 -7.82 7.02 -3.66
C GLY A 93 -6.42 6.80 -4.21
N ALA A 94 -5.75 5.77 -3.68
CA ALA A 94 -4.40 5.44 -4.11
C ALA A 94 -4.14 3.94 -4.03
N ASP A 95 -3.24 3.48 -4.89
CA ASP A 95 -2.65 2.16 -4.81
C ASP A 95 -1.76 2.05 -3.56
N LEU A 96 -1.97 0.98 -2.80
CA LEU A 96 -1.22 0.68 -1.57
C LEU A 96 -0.01 -0.21 -1.83
N SER A 97 0.30 -0.49 -3.10
CA SER A 97 1.49 -1.23 -3.49
C SER A 97 2.76 -0.50 -3.06
N ALA A 98 3.71 -1.24 -2.51
CA ALA A 98 4.96 -0.69 -1.98
C ALA A 98 6.13 -1.60 -2.33
N LYS A 99 7.26 -0.97 -2.70
CA LYS A 99 8.55 -1.62 -2.87
C LYS A 99 9.52 -1.07 -1.82
N LEU A 100 10.06 -1.94 -0.99
CA LEU A 100 10.93 -1.60 0.12
C LEU A 100 12.29 -2.29 -0.05
N LYS A 101 13.36 -1.62 0.38
CA LYS A 101 14.68 -2.23 0.54
C LYS A 101 14.94 -2.42 2.02
N LEU A 102 15.05 -3.67 2.47
CA LEU A 102 15.30 -4.02 3.87
C LEU A 102 16.63 -4.78 3.96
N LEU A 103 17.64 -4.17 4.58
CA LEU A 103 18.90 -4.84 4.93
C LEU A 103 19.51 -5.71 3.80
N GLY A 104 19.50 -5.21 2.57
CA GLY A 104 20.06 -5.91 1.40
C GLY A 104 19.09 -6.86 0.68
N VAL A 105 17.88 -7.05 1.19
CA VAL A 105 16.80 -7.82 0.55
C VAL A 105 15.77 -6.85 -0.04
N ASP A 106 15.47 -7.02 -1.33
CA ASP A 106 14.40 -6.29 -1.99
C ASP A 106 13.06 -6.97 -1.70
N VAL A 107 12.05 -6.19 -1.29
CA VAL A 107 10.70 -6.67 -1.01
C VAL A 107 9.67 -5.82 -1.76
N GLY A 108 8.66 -6.46 -2.33
CA GLY A 108 7.55 -5.80 -3.01
C GLY A 108 6.22 -6.42 -2.63
N GLY A 109 5.23 -5.57 -2.32
CA GLY A 109 3.83 -5.96 -2.17
C GLY A 109 2.98 -5.20 -3.19
N ILE A 110 2.09 -5.91 -3.88
CA ILE A 110 1.21 -5.33 -4.91
C ILE A 110 -0.24 -5.72 -4.60
N GLY A 111 -1.16 -4.76 -4.70
CA GLY A 111 -2.61 -5.00 -4.64
C GLY A 111 -3.06 -5.81 -3.42
N ASP A 112 -3.91 -6.82 -3.64
CA ASP A 112 -4.35 -7.78 -2.61
C ASP A 112 -3.28 -8.84 -2.32
N ALA A 113 -2.10 -8.40 -1.87
CA ALA A 113 -0.97 -9.26 -1.55
C ALA A 113 -1.26 -10.35 -0.49
N HIS A 114 -2.32 -10.16 0.30
CA HIS A 114 -2.74 -11.08 1.34
C HIS A 114 -3.82 -12.08 0.90
N GLY A 115 -4.40 -11.92 -0.30
CA GLY A 115 -5.48 -12.79 -0.77
C GLY A 115 -6.76 -12.67 0.05
N ARG A 116 -7.18 -11.44 0.36
CA ARG A 116 -8.43 -11.14 1.07
C ARG A 116 -9.66 -11.30 0.17
N THR A 117 -9.48 -11.23 -1.14
CA THR A 117 -10.55 -11.42 -2.12
C THR A 117 -11.11 -12.84 -2.01
N PRO A 118 -12.43 -13.01 -1.76
CA PRO A 118 -13.03 -14.35 -1.69
C PRO A 118 -12.81 -15.16 -2.97
N GLY A 119 -12.52 -16.45 -2.84
CA GLY A 119 -12.27 -17.34 -3.98
C GLY A 119 -10.90 -17.15 -4.64
N ALA A 120 -10.09 -16.18 -4.21
CA ALA A 120 -8.76 -15.97 -4.76
C ALA A 120 -7.86 -17.18 -4.56
N ARG A 121 -7.04 -17.43 -5.57
CA ARG A 121 -6.05 -18.51 -5.62
C ARG A 121 -4.66 -17.93 -5.44
N SER A 122 -3.72 -18.75 -5.00
CA SER A 122 -2.33 -18.32 -4.86
C SER A 122 -1.33 -19.29 -5.49
N TYR A 123 -0.39 -18.72 -6.24
CA TYR A 123 0.73 -19.43 -6.85
C TYR A 123 2.02 -18.97 -6.17
N VAL A 124 2.87 -19.91 -5.76
CA VAL A 124 4.11 -19.63 -5.03
C VAL A 124 5.30 -20.16 -5.81
N TYR A 125 6.33 -19.34 -5.92
CA TYR A 125 7.67 -19.71 -6.35
C TYR A 125 8.64 -19.48 -5.19
N LEU A 126 9.44 -20.49 -4.87
CA LEU A 126 10.41 -20.47 -3.79
C LEU A 126 11.71 -21.08 -4.29
N ASP A 127 12.80 -20.32 -4.22
CA ASP A 127 14.17 -20.78 -4.46
C ASP A 127 15.01 -20.43 -3.22
N GLU A 128 15.15 -21.38 -2.30
CA GLU A 128 15.87 -21.19 -1.04
C GLU A 128 17.36 -20.89 -1.26
N SER A 129 17.95 -21.43 -2.32
CA SER A 129 19.38 -21.23 -2.62
C SER A 129 19.71 -19.80 -3.02
N LYS A 130 18.72 -19.09 -3.58
CA LYS A 130 18.82 -17.68 -3.97
C LYS A 130 18.08 -16.75 -3.02
N GLU A 131 17.50 -17.28 -1.95
CA GLU A 131 16.67 -16.53 -1.00
C GLU A 131 15.48 -15.81 -1.68
N ILE A 132 14.91 -16.41 -2.72
CA ILE A 132 13.80 -15.83 -3.49
C ILE A 132 12.48 -16.46 -3.05
N TYR A 133 11.51 -15.59 -2.71
CA TYR A 133 10.12 -15.97 -2.52
C TYR A 133 9.23 -15.04 -3.34
N LYS A 134 8.37 -15.61 -4.18
CA LYS A 134 7.36 -14.86 -4.92
C LYS A 134 6.00 -15.54 -4.76
N ARG A 135 4.95 -14.77 -4.51
CA ARG A 135 3.57 -15.25 -4.42
C ARG A 135 2.67 -14.36 -5.27
N LEU A 136 1.91 -14.96 -6.18
CA LEU A 136 0.86 -14.29 -6.94
C LEU A 136 -0.49 -14.63 -6.34
N ILE A 137 -1.36 -13.64 -6.25
CA ILE A 137 -2.76 -13.78 -5.85
C ILE A 137 -3.60 -13.52 -7.09
N VAL A 138 -4.42 -14.50 -7.47
CA VAL A 138 -5.18 -14.50 -8.73
C VAL A 138 -6.66 -14.70 -8.44
N SER A 139 -7.53 -14.15 -9.28
CA SER A 139 -8.97 -14.37 -9.25
C SER A 139 -9.34 -15.86 -9.30
N GLU A 140 -10.56 -16.18 -8.85
CA GLU A 140 -11.08 -17.56 -8.83
C GLU A 140 -11.07 -18.24 -10.21
N ASP A 141 -11.27 -17.45 -11.27
CA ASP A 141 -11.26 -17.89 -12.67
C ASP A 141 -9.86 -17.94 -13.31
N ASN A 142 -8.80 -17.63 -12.56
CA ASN A 142 -7.40 -17.53 -13.00
C ASN A 142 -7.10 -16.43 -14.03
N LYS A 143 -8.04 -15.49 -14.30
CA LYS A 143 -7.87 -14.51 -15.38
C LYS A 143 -7.21 -13.21 -14.97
N THR A 144 -7.27 -12.83 -13.69
CA THR A 144 -6.83 -11.51 -13.25
C THR A 144 -5.86 -11.62 -12.08
N LEU A 145 -4.73 -10.93 -12.18
CA LEU A 145 -3.82 -10.76 -11.06
C LEU A 145 -4.41 -9.76 -10.07
N LEU A 146 -4.64 -10.19 -8.84
CA LEU A 146 -5.21 -9.37 -7.77
C LEU A 146 -4.11 -8.75 -6.90
N GLY A 147 -2.98 -9.43 -6.77
CA GLY A 147 -1.86 -8.95 -5.98
C GLY A 147 -0.63 -9.84 -6.07
N ALA A 148 0.48 -9.38 -5.49
CA ALA A 148 1.71 -10.14 -5.43
C ALA A 148 2.55 -9.81 -4.19
N VAL A 149 3.36 -10.77 -3.77
CA VAL A 149 4.46 -10.60 -2.82
C VAL A 149 5.74 -11.05 -3.51
N LEU A 150 6.80 -10.23 -3.46
CA LEU A 150 8.12 -10.53 -3.99
C LEU A 150 9.15 -10.28 -2.90
N VAL A 151 10.07 -11.21 -2.68
CA VAL A 151 11.15 -11.13 -1.69
C VAL A 151 12.42 -11.68 -2.35
N GLY A 152 13.54 -10.98 -2.14
CA GLY A 152 14.84 -11.32 -2.73
C GLY A 152 14.98 -10.75 -4.14
N ASP A 153 14.17 -11.24 -5.08
CA ASP A 153 14.12 -10.74 -6.46
C ASP A 153 12.80 -10.01 -6.75
N THR A 154 12.91 -8.72 -7.05
CA THR A 154 11.78 -7.82 -7.36
C THR A 154 11.84 -7.25 -8.78
N SER A 155 12.57 -7.91 -9.68
CA SER A 155 12.68 -7.53 -11.11
C SER A 155 11.30 -7.49 -11.80
N ASP A 156 10.42 -8.44 -11.48
CA ASP A 156 9.07 -8.54 -12.05
C ASP A 156 8.08 -7.49 -11.52
N TYR A 157 8.44 -6.72 -10.47
CA TYR A 157 7.51 -5.83 -9.76
C TYR A 157 6.79 -4.86 -10.70
N GLY A 158 7.51 -4.22 -11.62
CA GLY A 158 6.93 -3.24 -12.55
C GLY A 158 5.88 -3.86 -13.47
N ASN A 159 6.17 -5.03 -14.04
CA ASN A 159 5.24 -5.74 -14.94
C ASN A 159 4.00 -6.21 -14.18
N LEU A 160 4.19 -6.84 -13.01
CA LEU A 160 3.08 -7.30 -12.17
C LEU A 160 2.20 -6.14 -11.70
N LEU A 161 2.80 -5.00 -11.37
CA LEU A 161 2.06 -3.79 -10.99
C LEU A 161 1.16 -3.32 -12.13
N GLN A 162 1.65 -3.31 -13.37
CA GLN A 162 0.85 -2.93 -14.53
C GLN A 162 -0.30 -3.91 -14.80
N LEU A 163 -0.09 -5.22 -14.58
CA LEU A 163 -1.17 -6.21 -14.71
C LEU A 163 -2.30 -5.93 -13.72
N VAL A 164 -1.96 -5.62 -12.46
CA VAL A 164 -2.95 -5.30 -11.41
C VAL A 164 -3.65 -3.98 -11.69
N LEU A 165 -2.90 -2.91 -11.98
CA LEU A 165 -3.47 -1.57 -12.16
C LEU A 165 -4.39 -1.46 -13.38
N ASN A 166 -4.08 -2.20 -14.46
CA ASN A 166 -4.83 -2.13 -15.72
C ASN A 166 -5.76 -3.34 -15.94
N ALA A 167 -5.89 -4.24 -14.96
CA ALA A 167 -6.69 -5.46 -15.03
C ALA A 167 -6.43 -6.28 -16.32
N ILE A 168 -5.15 -6.40 -16.72
CA ILE A 168 -4.77 -7.13 -17.92
C ILE A 168 -4.97 -8.64 -17.69
N GLU A 169 -5.61 -9.31 -18.64
CA GLU A 169 -5.90 -10.75 -18.55
C GLU A 169 -4.59 -11.56 -18.55
N LEU A 170 -4.50 -12.50 -17.60
CA LEU A 170 -3.36 -13.41 -17.46
C LEU A 170 -3.37 -14.48 -18.55
N PRO A 171 -2.19 -14.96 -18.98
CA PRO A 171 -2.11 -16.13 -19.85
C PRO A 171 -2.64 -17.40 -19.16
N GLU A 172 -3.08 -18.39 -19.94
CA GLU A 172 -3.74 -19.63 -19.45
C GLU A 172 -2.97 -20.39 -18.35
N LYS A 173 -1.65 -20.21 -18.27
CA LYS A 173 -0.82 -20.66 -17.15
C LYS A 173 -0.24 -19.46 -16.41
N PRO A 174 -0.87 -19.01 -15.32
CA PRO A 174 -0.29 -17.98 -14.45
C PRO A 174 0.87 -18.60 -13.66
N GLY A 175 2.08 -18.50 -14.21
CA GLY A 175 3.33 -18.89 -13.57
C GLY A 175 4.39 -17.83 -13.81
N PHE A 176 5.36 -17.72 -12.91
CA PHE A 176 6.56 -16.93 -13.19
C PHE A 176 7.21 -17.49 -14.45
N SER A 177 7.52 -16.64 -15.43
CA SER A 177 8.34 -17.10 -16.54
C SER A 177 9.68 -17.52 -15.98
N ASP A 178 10.12 -18.73 -16.35
CA ASP A 178 11.48 -19.19 -16.09
C ASP A 178 12.45 -18.32 -16.91
N SER A 179 12.70 -17.10 -16.45
CA SER A 179 13.79 -16.25 -16.98
C SER A 179 15.17 -16.75 -16.54
N ALA A 180 15.29 -18.07 -16.32
CA ALA A 180 16.54 -18.83 -16.31
C ALA A 180 16.71 -19.70 -17.58
N GLY A 181 15.87 -19.55 -18.61
CA GLY A 181 15.99 -20.34 -19.85
C GLY A 181 15.42 -19.65 -21.08
N ALA A 182 16.14 -18.66 -21.60
CA ALA A 182 15.99 -18.31 -23.01
C ALA A 182 16.43 -19.50 -23.89
N LEU A 183 15.71 -19.72 -25.00
CA LEU A 183 15.93 -20.65 -26.12
C LEU A 183 15.24 -22.02 -26.01
N GLY A 184 14.14 -22.13 -26.76
CA GLY A 184 13.40 -23.34 -27.10
C GLY A 184 12.14 -23.00 -27.87
#